data_AF-A0AAV6HEI8-F1
#
_entry.id   AF-A0AAV6HEI8-F1
#
_cell.length_a   1.000
_cell.length_b   1.000
_cell.length_c   1.000
_cell.angle_alpha   90.00
_cell.angle_beta   90.00
_cell.angle_gamma   90.00
#
_symmetry.space_group_name_H-M   'P 1'
#
loop_
_entity.id
_entity.type
_entity.pdbx_description
1 polymer ?
#
loop_
_entity_poly.entity_id
_entity_poly.type
_entity_poly.pdbx_seq_one_letter_code
_entity_poly.pdbx_strand_id
1 'polypeptide(L)'
;MATDPVDDINVGLQELAELEAQYTIFVGSSPEDVSYATTFWNSLALQPPIESRLVSADIGQRLKVAKDPSIKTAPRPSAPQNDAIFSEQRAEEDRQKYKDMAKRRDQIMVLLKKQREERVKREMISRPFKPKQCHQSNRHGPDVSPQELDEDIQHVRSLQ
;
A
#
# COMPACT_ATOMS: atom_id res chain seq x y z
N MET A 1 -46.78 -47.82 2.59
CA MET A 1 -45.41 -48.10 3.07
C MET A 1 -44.90 -46.79 3.63
N ALA A 2 -44.94 -46.65 4.96
CA ALA A 2 -44.42 -45.47 5.65
C ALA A 2 -42.90 -45.59 5.65
N THR A 3 -42.20 -44.62 5.06
CA THR A 3 -40.76 -44.46 5.26
C THR A 3 -40.58 -43.84 6.63
N ASP A 4 -39.90 -44.57 7.52
CA ASP A 4 -39.68 -44.16 8.89
C ASP A 4 -38.88 -42.83 8.95
N PRO A 5 -39.23 -41.88 9.83
CA PRO A 5 -38.60 -40.55 9.90
C PRO A 5 -37.18 -40.56 10.50
N VAL A 6 -36.58 -41.74 10.65
CA VAL A 6 -35.27 -41.94 11.31
C VAL A 6 -34.12 -41.76 10.32
N ASP A 7 -34.36 -42.00 9.04
CA ASP A 7 -33.33 -41.90 7.99
C ASP A 7 -32.96 -40.45 7.66
N ASP A 8 -33.91 -39.51 7.71
CA ASP A 8 -33.64 -38.08 7.47
C ASP A 8 -32.77 -37.45 8.59
N ILE A 9 -32.92 -37.93 9.83
CA ILE A 9 -32.08 -37.49 10.96
C ILE A 9 -30.64 -38.00 10.80
N ASN A 10 -30.49 -39.21 10.27
CA ASN A 10 -29.20 -39.85 10.10
C ASN A 10 -28.39 -39.21 8.95
N VAL A 11 -29.07 -38.79 7.87
CA VAL A 11 -28.44 -38.02 6.78
C VAL A 11 -27.99 -36.64 7.27
N GLY A 12 -28.81 -35.94 8.06
CA GLY A 12 -28.44 -34.62 8.62
C GLY A 12 -27.28 -34.69 9.64
N LEU A 13 -27.18 -35.76 10.42
CA LEU A 13 -26.06 -35.97 11.35
C LEU A 13 -24.75 -36.30 10.62
N GLN A 14 -24.83 -37.06 9.52
CA GLN A 14 -23.68 -37.36 8.68
C GLN A 14 -23.17 -36.10 7.96
N GLU A 15 -24.07 -35.25 7.46
CA GLU A 15 -23.73 -33.97 6.83
C GLU A 15 -23.10 -33.00 7.83
N LEU A 16 -23.60 -32.93 9.08
CA LEU A 16 -22.99 -32.15 10.15
C LEU A 16 -21.60 -32.66 10.56
N ALA A 17 -21.40 -33.98 10.59
CA ALA A 17 -20.11 -34.59 10.91
C ALA A 17 -19.07 -34.37 9.80
N GLU A 18 -19.49 -34.41 8.53
CA GLU A 18 -18.64 -34.02 7.40
C GLU A 18 -18.30 -32.52 7.47
N LEU A 19 -19.28 -31.67 7.78
CA LEU A 19 -19.07 -30.25 8.00
C LEU A 19 -18.05 -30.00 9.13
N GLU A 20 -18.18 -30.69 10.25
CA GLU A 20 -17.27 -30.63 11.39
C GLU A 20 -15.86 -31.13 11.02
N ALA A 21 -15.73 -32.12 10.14
CA ALA A 21 -14.44 -32.58 9.62
C ALA A 21 -13.77 -31.56 8.68
N GLN A 22 -14.53 -30.65 8.07
CA GLN A 22 -14.01 -29.55 7.24
C GLN A 22 -13.67 -28.28 8.03
N TYR A 23 -14.16 -28.13 9.28
CA TYR A 23 -13.90 -26.96 10.11
C TYR A 23 -12.90 -27.24 11.22
N THR A 24 -11.86 -26.41 11.32
CA THR A 24 -11.00 -26.39 12.51
C THR A 24 -11.73 -25.65 13.62
N ILE A 25 -12.34 -26.39 14.55
CA ILE A 25 -13.00 -25.83 15.73
C ILE A 25 -11.94 -25.57 16.81
N PHE A 26 -11.85 -24.33 17.28
CA PHE A 26 -10.98 -23.95 18.40
C PHE A 26 -11.63 -24.39 19.72
N VAL A 27 -11.24 -25.57 20.22
CA VAL A 27 -11.69 -26.07 21.53
C VAL A 27 -10.74 -25.58 22.62
N GLY A 28 -11.28 -25.12 23.75
CA GLY A 28 -10.50 -24.67 24.92
C GLY A 28 -9.96 -23.23 24.82
N SER A 29 -10.31 -22.49 23.77
CA SER A 29 -10.03 -21.05 23.68
C SER A 29 -11.04 -20.23 24.50
N SER A 30 -10.62 -19.08 25.03
CA SER A 30 -11.53 -18.18 25.73
C SER A 30 -12.58 -17.61 24.76
N PRO A 31 -13.76 -17.19 25.22
CA PRO A 31 -14.76 -16.56 24.34
C PRO A 31 -14.23 -15.29 23.66
N GLU A 32 -13.27 -14.61 24.30
CA GLU A 32 -12.60 -13.43 23.75
C GLU A 32 -11.74 -13.80 22.52
N ASP A 33 -10.95 -14.89 22.63
CA ASP A 33 -10.10 -15.39 21.54
C ASP A 33 -10.90 -15.84 20.32
N VAL A 34 -12.06 -16.49 20.56
CA VAL A 34 -12.98 -16.88 19.49
C VAL A 34 -13.50 -15.65 18.75
N SER A 35 -13.81 -14.57 19.47
CA SER A 35 -14.27 -13.30 18.88
C SER A 35 -13.17 -12.61 18.05
N TYR A 36 -11.92 -12.67 18.51
CA TYR A 36 -10.77 -12.14 17.78
C TYR A 36 -10.48 -12.94 16.51
N ALA A 37 -10.47 -14.28 16.60
CA ALA A 37 -10.28 -15.15 15.44
C ALA A 37 -11.38 -14.91 14.40
N THR A 38 -12.62 -14.80 14.83
CA THR A 38 -13.77 -14.50 13.96
C THR A 38 -13.58 -13.17 13.24
N THR A 39 -13.27 -12.10 13.98
CA THR A 39 -13.03 -10.77 13.40
C THR A 39 -11.85 -10.77 12.43
N PHE A 40 -10.77 -11.46 12.76
CA PHE A 40 -9.57 -11.59 11.93
C PHE A 40 -9.88 -12.29 10.60
N TRP A 41 -10.50 -13.46 10.63
CA TRP A 41 -10.82 -14.22 9.42
C TRP A 41 -11.86 -13.51 8.56
N ASN A 42 -12.85 -12.84 9.18
CA ASN A 42 -13.79 -12.00 8.46
C ASN A 42 -13.11 -10.83 7.74
N SER A 43 -12.03 -10.28 8.30
CA SER A 43 -11.26 -9.20 7.65
C SER A 43 -10.50 -9.67 6.41
N LEU A 44 -10.06 -10.94 6.38
CA LEU A 44 -9.37 -11.56 5.23
C LEU A 44 -10.32 -11.96 4.11
N ALA A 45 -11.60 -12.17 4.41
CA ALA A 45 -12.65 -12.46 3.43
C ALA A 45 -13.18 -11.21 2.71
N LEU A 46 -12.76 -10.00 3.13
CA LEU A 46 -13.10 -8.77 2.44
C LEU A 46 -12.34 -8.69 1.12
N GLN A 47 -13.05 -8.31 0.05
CA GLN A 47 -12.37 -8.01 -1.21
C GLN A 47 -11.30 -6.94 -0.96
N PRO A 48 -10.11 -7.09 -1.56
CA PRO A 48 -9.09 -6.05 -1.49
C PRO A 48 -9.72 -4.70 -1.87
N PRO A 49 -9.48 -3.64 -1.06
CA PRO A 49 -9.99 -2.30 -1.34
C PRO A 49 -9.72 -1.92 -2.79
N ILE A 50 -10.63 -1.17 -3.42
CA ILE A 50 -10.52 -0.79 -4.83
C ILE A 50 -9.18 -0.11 -5.13
N GLU A 51 -8.62 0.60 -4.16
CA GLU A 51 -7.30 1.28 -4.20
C GLU A 51 -6.10 0.33 -4.24
N SER A 52 -6.27 -0.92 -3.79
CA SER A 52 -5.23 -1.97 -3.85
C SER A 52 -5.30 -2.82 -5.13
N ARG A 53 -6.29 -2.56 -5.99
CA ARG A 53 -6.41 -3.25 -7.29
C ARG A 53 -5.40 -2.63 -8.25
N LEU A 54 -4.48 -3.46 -8.76
CA LEU A 54 -3.47 -3.06 -9.76
C LEU A 54 -4.10 -2.55 -11.08
N VAL A 55 -5.38 -2.87 -11.31
CA VAL A 55 -6.16 -2.46 -12.47
C VAL A 55 -7.50 -1.95 -11.95
N SER A 56 -7.76 -0.64 -12.08
CA SER A 56 -9.08 -0.09 -11.80
C SER A 56 -10.11 -0.75 -12.73
N ALA A 57 -11.30 -1.08 -12.22
CA ALA A 57 -12.33 -1.78 -12.98
C ALA A 57 -12.81 -1.05 -14.25
N ASP A 58 -12.52 0.24 -14.39
CA ASP A 58 -12.93 1.08 -15.52
C ASP A 58 -11.74 1.83 -16.15
N ILE A 59 -10.62 1.13 -16.40
CA ILE A 59 -9.55 1.67 -17.25
C ILE A 59 -10.00 1.54 -18.71
N GLY A 60 -10.90 2.41 -19.13
CA GLY A 60 -11.13 2.71 -20.53
C GLY A 60 -9.99 3.57 -21.06
N GLN A 61 -9.47 3.24 -22.26
CA GLN A 61 -8.54 4.11 -22.97
C GLN A 61 -9.24 5.43 -23.33
N ARG A 62 -9.02 6.49 -22.54
CA ARG A 62 -9.69 7.81 -22.72
C ARG A 62 -9.24 8.52 -24.01
N LEU A 63 -8.11 8.12 -24.59
CA LEU A 63 -7.52 8.70 -25.80
C LEU A 63 -7.76 7.78 -27.00
N LYS A 64 -8.11 8.35 -28.15
CA LYS A 64 -8.20 7.59 -29.41
C LYS A 64 -6.86 6.92 -29.69
N VAL A 65 -6.87 5.62 -30.00
CA VAL A 65 -5.69 4.89 -30.48
C VAL A 65 -5.12 5.67 -31.68
N ALA A 66 -3.81 5.96 -31.64
CA ALA A 66 -3.15 6.68 -32.73
C ALA A 66 -3.35 5.90 -34.03
N LYS A 67 -3.84 6.58 -35.08
CA LYS A 67 -3.93 6.00 -36.42
C LYS A 67 -2.52 6.00 -37.01
N ASP A 68 -2.19 4.94 -37.74
CA ASP A 68 -0.92 4.82 -38.46
C ASP A 68 -0.62 6.09 -39.27
N PRO A 69 0.65 6.55 -39.32
CA PRO A 69 1.04 7.71 -40.09
C PRO A 69 1.01 7.38 -41.59
N SER A 70 -0.19 7.31 -42.17
CA SER A 70 -0.36 7.46 -43.61
C SER A 70 -0.04 8.91 -43.93
N ILE A 71 1.19 9.12 -44.40
CA ILE A 71 1.75 10.38 -44.87
C ILE A 71 0.71 11.10 -45.74
N LYS A 72 0.12 12.15 -45.19
CA LYS A 72 -0.58 13.18 -45.95
C LYS A 72 -0.05 14.52 -45.46
N THR A 73 0.79 15.13 -46.28
CA THR A 73 1.27 16.50 -46.15
C THR A 73 0.07 17.45 -46.09
N ALA A 74 -0.27 17.93 -44.90
CA ALA A 74 -1.24 18.99 -44.71
C ALA A 74 -0.53 20.37 -44.66
N PRO A 75 -1.07 21.43 -45.28
CA PRO A 75 -0.48 22.76 -45.22
C PRO A 75 -0.59 23.33 -43.80
N ARG A 76 0.53 23.89 -43.31
CA ARG A 76 0.65 24.54 -42.01
C ARG A 76 -0.23 25.80 -41.96
N PRO A 77 -1.20 25.94 -41.03
CA PRO A 77 -1.83 27.22 -40.79
C PRO A 77 -0.82 28.15 -40.11
N SER A 78 -0.66 29.35 -40.66
CA SER A 78 0.12 30.44 -40.07
C SER A 78 -0.43 30.79 -38.68
N ALA A 79 0.42 30.74 -37.66
CA ALA A 79 0.08 31.11 -36.29
C ALA A 79 -0.24 32.63 -36.21
N PRO A 80 -1.29 33.05 -35.48
CA PRO A 80 -1.51 34.45 -35.20
C PRO A 80 -0.59 34.89 -34.06
N GLN A 81 0.19 35.93 -34.34
CA GLN A 81 1.14 36.60 -33.47
C GLN A 81 0.42 37.34 -32.33
N ASN A 82 0.03 36.65 -31.24
CA ASN A 82 -0.52 37.25 -30.00
C ASN A 82 -0.24 36.42 -28.71
N ASP A 83 0.81 35.59 -28.69
CA ASP A 83 1.03 34.57 -27.63
C ASP A 83 1.83 35.05 -26.40
N ALA A 84 2.39 36.26 -26.41
CA ALA A 84 3.32 36.71 -25.36
C ALA A 84 2.63 37.05 -24.02
N ILE A 85 1.43 37.62 -24.05
CA ILE A 85 0.73 38.05 -22.82
C ILE A 85 0.09 36.86 -22.09
N PHE A 86 -0.48 35.92 -22.84
CA PHE A 86 -1.07 34.70 -22.27
C PHE A 86 -0.02 33.73 -21.71
N SER A 87 1.21 33.76 -22.23
CA SER A 87 2.31 32.92 -21.74
C SER A 87 2.88 33.42 -20.41
N GLU A 88 2.96 34.75 -20.21
CA GLU A 88 3.44 35.34 -18.96
C GLU A 88 2.44 35.15 -17.80
N GLN A 89 1.13 35.31 -18.07
CA GLN A 89 0.08 35.04 -17.08
C GLN A 89 0.12 33.57 -16.62
N ARG A 90 0.29 32.63 -17.55
CA ARG A 90 0.40 31.20 -17.24
C ARG A 90 1.69 30.87 -16.47
N ALA A 91 2.80 31.55 -16.75
CA ALA A 91 4.04 31.37 -15.99
C ALA A 91 3.91 31.83 -14.53
N GLU A 92 3.20 32.92 -14.25
CA GLU A 92 2.96 33.36 -12.87
C GLU A 92 1.98 32.44 -12.13
N GLU A 93 0.96 31.90 -12.82
CA GLU A 93 0.07 30.86 -12.27
C GLU A 93 0.85 29.59 -11.89
N ASP A 94 1.73 29.12 -12.78
CA ASP A 94 2.59 27.96 -12.50
C ASP A 94 3.53 28.25 -11.33
N ARG A 95 4.13 29.43 -11.29
CA ARG A 95 4.99 29.87 -10.17
C ARG A 95 4.24 29.85 -8.85
N GLN A 96 3.00 30.34 -8.83
CA GLN A 96 2.18 30.34 -7.62
C GLN A 96 1.82 28.92 -7.19
N LYS A 97 1.46 28.06 -8.15
CA LYS A 97 1.18 26.64 -7.91
C LYS A 97 2.38 25.93 -7.26
N TYR A 98 3.60 26.16 -7.75
CA TYR A 98 4.81 25.57 -7.17
C TYR A 98 5.10 26.12 -5.76
N LYS A 99 4.86 27.40 -5.50
CA LYS A 99 4.97 27.96 -4.14
C LYS A 99 4.02 27.27 -3.16
N ASP A 100 2.79 27.00 -3.58
CA ASP A 100 1.81 26.33 -2.72
C ASP A 100 2.15 24.84 -2.51
N MET A 101 2.68 24.17 -3.53
CA MET A 101 3.21 22.81 -3.40
C MET A 101 4.39 22.75 -2.42
N ALA A 102 5.31 23.71 -2.47
CA ALA A 102 6.44 23.80 -1.54
C ALA A 102 5.95 23.97 -0.10
N LYS A 103 4.99 24.88 0.14
CA LYS A 103 4.38 25.05 1.47
C LYS A 103 3.71 23.77 1.98
N ARG A 104 2.97 23.05 1.12
CA ARG A 104 2.39 21.75 1.50
C ARG A 104 3.47 20.72 1.85
N ARG A 105 4.54 20.66 1.07
CA ARG A 105 5.67 19.75 1.35
C ARG A 105 6.28 20.05 2.71
N ASP A 106 6.51 21.32 3.03
CA ASP A 106 7.07 21.73 4.33
C ASP A 106 6.17 21.32 5.50
N GLN A 107 4.85 21.51 5.36
CA GLN A 107 3.87 21.06 6.35
C GLN A 107 3.92 19.54 6.57
N ILE A 108 4.01 18.76 5.49
CA ILE A 108 4.15 17.29 5.55
C ILE A 108 5.45 16.91 6.27
N MET A 109 6.56 17.56 5.92
CA MET A 109 7.86 17.30 6.54
C MET A 109 7.85 17.55 8.05
N VAL A 110 7.24 18.66 8.49
CA VAL A 110 7.08 18.97 9.92
C VAL A 110 6.24 17.91 10.63
N LEU A 111 5.12 17.48 10.02
CA LEU A 111 4.26 16.44 10.58
C LEU A 111 4.99 15.10 10.73
N LEU A 112 5.73 14.68 9.69
CA LEU A 112 6.52 13.45 9.73
C LEU A 112 7.62 13.50 10.79
N LYS A 113 8.28 14.65 10.93
CA LYS A 113 9.29 14.87 11.97
C LYS A 113 8.68 14.69 13.37
N LYS A 114 7.52 15.33 13.62
CA LYS A 114 6.79 15.19 14.89
C LYS A 114 6.38 13.74 15.17
N GLN A 115 5.85 13.04 14.16
CA GLN A 115 5.50 11.63 14.31
C GLN A 115 6.71 10.76 14.66
N ARG A 116 7.86 11.03 14.02
CA ARG A 116 9.11 10.32 14.32
C ARG A 116 9.56 10.58 15.75
N GLU A 117 9.54 11.82 16.21
CA GLU A 117 9.90 12.19 17.58
C GLU A 117 9.00 11.50 18.61
N GLU A 118 7.69 11.49 18.38
CA GLU A 118 6.73 10.78 19.22
C GLU A 118 6.98 9.26 19.25
N ARG A 119 7.26 8.65 18.09
CA ARG A 119 7.65 7.24 18.02
C ARG A 119 8.92 6.99 18.85
N VAL A 120 9.97 7.79 18.66
CA VAL A 120 11.23 7.64 19.40
C VAL A 120 11.00 7.77 20.90
N LYS A 121 10.18 8.72 21.34
CA LYS A 121 9.83 8.90 22.75
C LYS A 121 9.12 7.67 23.34
N ARG A 122 8.13 7.11 22.64
CA ARG A 122 7.42 5.89 23.06
C ARG A 122 8.35 4.67 23.08
N GLU A 123 9.21 4.55 22.09
CA GLU A 123 10.23 3.50 22.05
C GLU A 123 11.23 3.63 23.20
N MET A 124 11.68 4.84 23.51
CA MET A 124 12.60 5.09 24.62
C MET A 124 12.03 4.60 25.96
N ILE A 125 10.74 4.84 26.19
CA ILE A 125 10.05 4.38 27.41
C ILE A 125 9.85 2.86 27.41
N SER A 126 9.54 2.25 26.27
CA SER A 126 9.28 0.79 26.17
C SER A 126 10.55 -0.06 26.06
N ARG A 127 11.69 0.50 25.63
CA ARG A 127 12.99 -0.19 25.51
C ARG A 127 13.35 -1.09 26.70
N PRO A 128 13.27 -0.63 27.97
CA PRO A 128 13.61 -1.48 29.12
C PRO A 128 12.58 -2.60 29.39
N PHE A 129 11.36 -2.48 28.89
CA PHE A 129 10.27 -3.44 29.11
C PHE A 129 10.02 -4.38 27.93
N LYS A 130 10.79 -4.24 26.83
CA LYS A 130 10.66 -5.13 25.67
C LYS A 130 11.14 -6.53 26.07
N PRO A 131 10.29 -7.57 25.95
CA PRO A 131 10.72 -8.94 26.19
C PRO A 131 11.89 -9.24 25.25
N LYS A 132 12.99 -9.76 25.81
CA LYS A 132 14.14 -10.21 25.02
C LYS A 132 13.61 -11.23 24.01
N GLN A 133 13.66 -10.94 22.71
CA GLN A 133 13.42 -11.96 21.70
C GLN A 133 14.44 -13.07 21.92
N CYS A 134 13.99 -14.20 22.45
CA CYS A 134 14.75 -15.44 22.42
C CYS A 134 14.82 -15.88 20.95
N HIS A 135 16.01 -15.78 20.38
CA HIS A 135 16.43 -16.36 19.10
C HIS A 135 15.38 -16.44 17.98
N GLN A 136 15.27 -15.39 17.17
CA GLN A 136 14.89 -15.58 15.76
C GLN A 136 15.93 -14.87 14.88
N SER A 137 16.69 -15.73 14.21
CA SER A 137 17.65 -15.53 13.11
C SER A 137 18.05 -14.09 12.77
N ASN A 138 19.36 -13.86 12.92
CA ASN A 138 20.18 -12.92 12.18
C ASN A 138 19.55 -12.44 10.86
N ARG A 139 18.81 -11.31 10.91
CA ARG A 139 18.76 -10.41 9.77
C ARG A 139 20.01 -9.56 9.89
N HIS A 140 21.13 -10.08 9.39
CA HIS A 140 22.29 -9.26 9.13
C HIS A 140 21.84 -8.20 8.10
N GLY A 141 21.87 -6.93 8.51
CA GLY A 141 21.99 -5.86 7.53
C GLY A 141 23.28 -6.07 6.73
N PRO A 142 23.48 -5.36 5.61
CA PRO A 142 24.75 -5.44 4.91
C PRO A 142 25.86 -5.09 5.91
N ASP A 143 26.74 -6.07 6.13
CA ASP A 143 27.88 -6.01 7.04
C ASP A 143 28.95 -5.12 6.41
N VAL A 144 28.61 -3.85 6.23
CA VAL A 144 29.53 -2.85 5.71
C VAL A 144 30.21 -2.26 6.92
N SER A 145 31.50 -2.51 7.02
CA SER A 145 32.31 -1.96 8.09
C SER A 145 32.27 -0.42 8.01
N PRO A 146 32.37 0.28 9.15
CA PRO A 146 32.42 1.75 9.16
C PRO A 146 33.55 2.33 8.29
N GLN A 147 34.59 1.53 8.03
CA GLN A 147 35.74 1.90 7.22
C GLN A 147 35.42 1.84 5.71
N GLU A 148 34.77 0.78 5.23
CA GLU A 148 34.33 0.67 3.83
C GLU A 148 33.36 1.78 3.44
N LEU A 149 32.47 2.17 4.36
CA LEU A 149 31.56 3.28 4.13
C LEU A 149 32.28 4.63 3.97
N ASP A 150 33.37 4.84 4.72
CA ASP A 150 34.16 6.09 4.62
C ASP A 150 34.99 6.12 3.33
N GLU A 151 35.51 4.97 2.90
CA GLU A 151 36.19 4.81 1.61
C GLU A 151 35.26 5.12 0.43
N ASP A 152 34.02 4.61 0.46
CA ASP A 152 33.00 4.91 -0.55
C ASP A 152 32.66 6.40 -0.61
N ILE A 153 32.52 7.05 0.55
CA ILE A 153 32.26 8.48 0.64
C ILE A 153 33.42 9.29 0.05
N GLN A 154 34.66 8.91 0.35
CA GLN A 154 35.85 9.55 -0.21
C GLN A 154 35.95 9.34 -1.72
N HIS A 155 35.60 8.16 -2.21
CA HIS A 155 35.59 7.86 -3.64
C HIS A 155 34.62 8.78 -4.41
N VAL A 156 33.38 8.93 -3.91
CA VAL A 156 32.38 9.81 -4.54
C VAL A 156 32.86 11.27 -4.57
N ARG A 157 33.51 11.74 -3.49
CA ARG A 157 34.07 13.10 -3.43
C ARG A 157 35.21 13.34 -4.43
N SER A 158 35.94 12.29 -4.78
CA SER A 158 37.09 12.37 -5.70
C SER A 158 36.68 12.52 -7.16
N LEU A 159 35.40 12.26 -7.48
CA LEU A 159 34.84 12.32 -8.85
C LEU A 159 34.18 13.66 -9.18
N GLN A 160 34.12 14.61 -8.23
CA GLN A 160 33.60 15.97 -8.42
C GLN A 160 34.73 16.97 -8.63
#